data_AF-A0A7K1G0A6-F1
#
_entry.id   AF-A0A7K1G0A6-F1
#
_cell.length_a   1.000
_cell.length_b   1.000
_cell.length_c   1.000
_cell.angle_alpha   90.00
_cell.angle_beta   90.00
_cell.angle_gamma   90.00
#
_symmetry.space_group_name_H-M   'P 1'
#
loop_
_entity.id
_entity.type
_entity.pdbx_description
1 polymer ?
#
loop_
_entity_poly.entity_id
_entity_poly.type
_entity_poly.pdbx_seq_one_letter_code
_entity_poly.pdbx_strand_id
1 'polypeptide(L)'
;MFTTTIVDEKGIRYLNKFNGFVVKDLPWSSFAKKEDFTYLLESPKYDVSSNTPMKSVFDQFAWPVLINKNVVIHTDAFLGRHFFCMFYSNRTELIRSFLLGIARYRPDITVNPAIFVNHNIDMENYIIDYRKRRITQVLGFGVCVFILALSYYFVFH
;
A
#
# COMPACT_ATOMS: atom_id res chain seq x y z
N MET A 1 13.98 -3.59 11.35
CA MET A 1 14.77 -3.80 10.13
C MET A 1 14.56 -2.58 9.24
N PHE A 2 15.60 -1.79 8.98
CA PHE A 2 15.48 -0.53 8.22
C PHE A 2 15.57 -0.87 6.72
N THR A 3 14.45 -0.76 6.00
CA THR A 3 14.39 -1.09 4.57
C THR A 3 13.88 0.10 3.77
N THR A 4 14.53 0.38 2.64
CA THR A 4 14.09 1.32 1.62
C THR A 4 13.42 0.53 0.51
N THR A 5 12.19 0.90 0.16
CA THR A 5 11.46 0.30 -0.97
C THR A 5 11.65 1.16 -2.21
N ILE A 6 12.03 0.54 -3.31
CA ILE A 6 12.12 1.14 -4.64
C ILE A 6 11.14 0.41 -5.55
N VAL A 7 10.32 1.17 -6.29
CA VAL A 7 9.41 0.64 -7.31
C VAL A 7 9.75 1.33 -8.62
N ASP A 8 10.17 0.57 -9.61
CA ASP A 8 10.67 1.08 -10.90
C ASP A 8 10.37 0.12 -12.05
N GLU A 9 10.96 0.34 -13.23
CA GLU A 9 10.78 -0.50 -14.41
C GLU A 9 11.23 -1.95 -14.25
N LYS A 10 12.07 -2.26 -13.24
CA LYS A 10 12.57 -3.62 -13.00
C LYS A 10 11.67 -4.40 -12.08
N GLY A 11 10.95 -3.74 -11.18
CA GLY A 11 10.09 -4.38 -10.20
C GLY A 11 10.05 -3.63 -8.88
N ILE A 12 9.96 -4.41 -7.80
CA ILE A 12 10.02 -3.90 -6.43
C ILE A 12 11.28 -4.42 -5.76
N ARG A 13 12.12 -3.50 -5.27
CA ARG A 13 13.36 -3.81 -4.55
C ARG A 13 13.30 -3.27 -3.14
N TYR A 14 13.69 -4.12 -2.19
CA TYR A 14 13.82 -3.77 -0.78
C TYR A 14 15.30 -3.76 -0.43
N LEU A 15 15.83 -2.58 -0.16
CA LEU A 15 17.23 -2.38 0.19
C LEU A 15 17.36 -2.22 1.71
N ASN A 16 18.39 -2.81 2.32
CA ASN A 16 18.75 -2.47 3.69
C ASN A 16 19.30 -1.04 3.71
N LYS A 17 18.72 -0.18 4.54
CA LYS A 17 19.05 1.25 4.59
C LYS A 17 20.49 1.52 5.04
N PHE A 18 21.12 0.61 5.78
CA PHE A 18 22.46 0.82 6.34
C PHE A 18 23.60 0.49 5.37
N ASN A 19 23.44 -0.58 4.58
CA ASN A 19 24.50 -1.07 3.70
C ASN A 19 24.10 -1.07 2.22
N GLY A 20 22.87 -0.66 1.88
CA GLY A 20 22.36 -0.64 0.51
C GLY A 20 22.16 -2.03 -0.12
N PHE A 21 22.30 -3.11 0.66
CA PHE A 21 22.20 -4.46 0.13
C PHE A 21 20.75 -4.81 -0.21
N VAL A 22 20.53 -5.50 -1.33
CA VAL A 22 19.20 -5.98 -1.72
C VAL A 22 18.78 -7.11 -0.78
N VAL A 23 17.81 -6.82 0.08
CA VAL A 23 17.21 -7.79 1.01
C VAL A 23 16.20 -8.66 0.27
N LYS A 24 15.45 -8.06 -0.66
CA LYS A 24 14.43 -8.74 -1.45
C LYS A 24 14.26 -8.02 -2.78
N ASP A 25 14.13 -8.81 -3.84
CA ASP A 25 13.87 -8.35 -5.20
C ASP A 25 12.66 -9.09 -5.75
N LEU A 26 11.71 -8.34 -6.30
CA LEU A 26 10.48 -8.84 -6.89
C LEU A 26 10.36 -8.23 -8.29
N PRO A 27 10.96 -8.85 -9.31
CA PRO A 27 10.82 -8.37 -10.68
C PRO A 27 9.38 -8.48 -11.14
N TRP A 28 8.94 -7.66 -12.09
CA TRP A 28 7.56 -7.74 -12.61
C TRP A 28 7.20 -9.12 -13.19
N SER A 29 8.20 -9.84 -13.71
CA SER A 29 8.07 -11.23 -14.18
C SER A 29 7.79 -12.23 -13.07
N SER A 30 8.13 -11.93 -11.81
CA SER A 30 7.83 -12.81 -10.67
C SER A 30 6.40 -12.67 -10.17
N PHE A 31 5.60 -11.72 -10.67
CA PHE A 31 4.21 -11.64 -10.24
C PHE A 31 3.44 -12.82 -10.82
N ALA A 32 2.54 -13.42 -10.07
CA ALA A 32 1.71 -14.52 -10.55
C ALA A 32 0.26 -14.04 -10.70
N LYS A 33 -0.57 -14.80 -11.41
CA LYS A 33 -2.01 -14.61 -11.32
C LYS A 33 -2.53 -15.44 -10.17
N LYS A 34 -3.68 -15.05 -9.61
CA LYS A 34 -4.36 -15.81 -8.56
C LYS A 34 -4.72 -17.22 -9.02
N GLU A 35 -4.95 -17.42 -10.31
CA GLU A 35 -5.25 -18.72 -10.93
C GLU A 35 -4.11 -19.73 -10.69
N ASP A 36 -2.87 -19.25 -10.56
CA ASP A 36 -1.69 -20.07 -10.30
C ASP A 36 -1.53 -20.45 -8.82
N PHE A 37 -2.42 -19.95 -7.94
CA PHE A 37 -2.39 -20.19 -6.50
C PHE A 37 -3.62 -20.97 -6.05
N THR A 38 -3.40 -22.08 -5.34
CA THR A 38 -4.48 -22.85 -4.72
C THR A 38 -4.90 -22.20 -3.40
N TYR A 39 -6.06 -21.55 -3.39
CA TYR A 39 -6.65 -21.00 -2.16
C TYR A 39 -7.37 -22.10 -1.37
N LEU A 40 -7.12 -22.17 -0.06
CA LEU A 40 -7.74 -23.17 0.84
C LEU A 40 -9.21 -22.89 1.16
N LEU A 41 -9.67 -21.66 0.96
CA LEU A 41 -11.01 -21.20 1.37
C LEU A 41 -11.77 -20.58 0.20
N GLU A 42 -11.40 -19.36 -0.19
CA GLU A 42 -12.06 -18.64 -1.27
C GLU A 42 -10.99 -17.91 -2.08
N SER A 43 -11.09 -18.01 -3.41
CA SER A 43 -10.19 -17.29 -4.31
C SER A 43 -10.56 -15.80 -4.30
N PRO A 44 -9.62 -14.88 -4.04
CA PRO A 44 -9.89 -13.46 -4.06
C PRO A 44 -10.40 -13.04 -5.44
N LYS A 45 -11.32 -12.07 -5.46
CA LYS A 45 -11.89 -11.55 -6.71
C LYS A 45 -10.82 -10.90 -7.62
N TYR A 46 -9.78 -10.33 -7.03
CA TYR A 46 -8.71 -9.61 -7.72
C TYR A 46 -7.35 -10.22 -7.38
N ASP A 47 -6.38 -10.14 -8.28
CA ASP A 47 -5.01 -10.62 -8.06
C ASP A 47 -4.28 -9.76 -7.01
N VAL A 48 -4.54 -8.45 -7.03
CA VAL A 48 -4.02 -7.49 -6.04
C VAL A 48 -5.17 -6.99 -5.19
N SER A 49 -5.04 -7.15 -3.88
CA SER A 49 -6.02 -6.71 -2.90
C SER A 49 -5.35 -5.93 -1.77
N SER A 50 -6.14 -5.13 -1.06
CA SER A 50 -5.69 -4.48 0.17
C SER A 50 -6.71 -4.74 1.27
N ASN A 51 -6.23 -5.02 2.48
CA ASN A 51 -7.05 -5.03 3.68
C ASN A 51 -6.39 -4.18 4.76
N THR A 52 -7.19 -3.66 5.69
CA THR A 52 -6.69 -3.01 6.90
C THR A 52 -6.89 -4.02 8.03
N PRO A 53 -5.84 -4.73 8.49
CA PRO A 53 -5.98 -5.65 9.60
C PRO A 53 -6.53 -4.94 10.84
N MET A 54 -7.35 -5.61 11.64
CA MET A 54 -8.04 -5.04 12.83
C MET A 54 -7.10 -4.39 13.86
N LYS A 55 -5.81 -4.74 13.86
CA LYS A 55 -4.77 -4.16 14.74
C LYS A 55 -3.76 -3.25 14.00
N SER A 56 -4.05 -2.89 12.75
CA SER A 56 -3.18 -2.07 11.90
C SER A 56 -3.84 -0.72 11.62
N VAL A 57 -3.04 0.35 11.65
CA VAL A 57 -3.46 1.70 11.24
C VAL A 57 -3.33 1.87 9.71
N PHE A 58 -2.66 0.93 9.04
CA PHE A 58 -2.33 1.02 7.61
C PHE A 58 -2.83 -0.18 6.84
N ASP A 59 -3.22 0.08 5.59
CA ASP A 59 -3.58 -0.95 4.63
C ASP A 59 -2.36 -1.81 4.29
N GLN A 60 -2.57 -3.12 4.35
CA GLN A 60 -1.67 -4.13 3.82
C GLN A 60 -2.16 -4.57 2.45
N PHE A 61 -1.28 -4.47 1.47
CA PHE A 61 -1.47 -4.94 0.12
C PHE A 61 -1.00 -6.38 0.04
N ALA A 62 -1.75 -7.22 -0.67
CA ALA A 62 -1.44 -8.61 -0.89
C ALA A 62 -1.50 -8.93 -2.39
N TRP A 63 -0.47 -9.61 -2.89
CA TRP A 63 -0.41 -10.08 -4.27
C TRP A 63 0.41 -11.38 -4.39
N PRO A 64 0.02 -12.30 -5.28
CA PRO A 64 0.76 -13.54 -5.50
C PRO A 64 2.06 -13.30 -6.29
N VAL A 65 3.13 -13.95 -5.87
CA VAL A 65 4.44 -13.92 -6.53
C VAL A 65 5.04 -15.33 -6.63
N LEU A 66 5.68 -15.62 -7.75
CA LEU A 66 6.44 -16.83 -8.00
C LEU A 66 7.85 -16.70 -7.42
N ILE A 67 8.12 -17.44 -6.36
CA ILE A 67 9.44 -17.52 -5.71
C ILE A 67 9.85 -18.99 -5.66
N ASN A 68 11.01 -19.33 -6.23
CA ASN A 68 11.53 -20.70 -6.25
C ASN A 68 10.51 -21.73 -6.80
N LYS A 69 9.82 -21.38 -7.89
CA LYS A 69 8.75 -22.17 -8.54
C LYS A 69 7.48 -22.38 -7.71
N ASN A 70 7.38 -21.78 -6.54
CA ASN A 70 6.19 -21.80 -5.71
C ASN A 70 5.52 -20.43 -5.75
N VAL A 71 4.21 -20.41 -5.95
CA VAL A 71 3.43 -19.18 -5.82
C VAL A 71 3.19 -18.92 -4.33
N VAL A 72 3.54 -17.74 -3.86
CA VAL A 72 3.42 -17.30 -2.46
C VAL A 72 2.71 -15.95 -2.44
N ILE A 73 1.84 -15.73 -1.46
CA ILE A 73 1.25 -14.41 -1.24
C ILE A 73 2.28 -13.50 -0.58
N HIS A 74 2.72 -12.47 -1.32
CA HIS A 74 3.50 -11.39 -0.76
C HIS A 74 2.58 -10.33 -0.16
N THR A 75 2.90 -9.86 1.04
CA THR A 75 2.20 -8.77 1.70
C THR A 75 3.13 -7.60 1.97
N ASP A 76 2.65 -6.39 1.72
CA ASP A 76 3.37 -5.16 2.03
C ASP A 76 2.43 -4.02 2.43
N ALA A 77 2.82 -3.23 3.42
CA ALA A 77 2.07 -2.04 3.83
C ALA A 77 2.60 -0.75 3.18
N PHE A 78 3.70 -0.85 2.41
CA PHE A 78 4.52 0.25 1.91
C PHE A 78 4.95 1.22 3.03
N LEU A 79 5.26 0.65 4.20
CA LEU A 79 5.77 1.36 5.36
C LEU A 79 7.26 1.05 5.51
N GLY A 80 8.11 2.06 5.55
CA GLY A 80 9.42 1.82 6.16
C GLY A 80 9.23 1.57 7.64
N ARG A 81 9.84 0.50 8.15
CA ARG A 81 9.59 -0.02 9.50
C ARG A 81 10.13 0.93 10.59
N HIS A 82 9.35 1.93 10.99
CA HIS A 82 9.55 2.76 12.19
C HIS A 82 8.25 2.94 12.97
N PHE A 83 8.33 3.03 14.31
CA PHE A 83 7.22 3.35 15.22
C PHE A 83 6.59 4.74 14.93
N PHE A 84 7.31 5.63 14.23
CA PHE A 84 6.82 6.91 13.70
C PHE A 84 6.44 6.83 12.20
N CYS A 85 5.93 5.69 11.74
CA CYS A 85 5.52 5.45 10.35
C CYS A 85 4.39 6.38 9.86
N MET A 86 3.75 7.16 10.74
CA MET A 86 2.80 8.22 10.39
C MET A 86 3.39 9.29 9.44
N PHE A 87 4.72 9.37 9.30
CA PHE A 87 5.42 10.39 8.51
C PHE A 87 6.13 9.88 7.24
N TYR A 88 5.79 8.70 6.72
CA TYR A 88 6.26 8.31 5.38
C TYR A 88 5.59 9.22 4.33
N SER A 89 6.26 10.31 3.99
CA SER A 89 5.76 11.35 3.08
C SER A 89 5.44 10.82 1.68
N ASN A 90 6.09 9.74 1.25
CA ASN A 90 5.99 9.17 -0.09
C ASN A 90 5.22 7.84 -0.18
N ARG A 91 4.51 7.38 0.87
CA ARG A 91 3.74 6.11 0.81
C ARG A 91 2.76 6.09 -0.37
N THR A 92 2.01 7.17 -0.56
CA THR A 92 1.05 7.27 -1.67
C THR A 92 1.75 7.23 -3.03
N GLU A 93 2.95 7.82 -3.15
CA GLU A 93 3.76 7.73 -4.37
C GLU A 93 4.27 6.30 -4.61
N LEU A 94 4.69 5.57 -3.58
CA LEU A 94 5.08 4.16 -3.71
C LEU A 94 3.91 3.29 -4.19
N ILE A 95 2.72 3.50 -3.63
CA ILE A 95 1.50 2.78 -4.03
C ILE A 95 1.13 3.14 -5.46
N ARG A 96 1.18 4.43 -5.82
CA ARG A 96 0.95 4.89 -7.19
C ARG A 96 1.94 4.25 -8.17
N SER A 97 3.23 4.29 -7.88
CA SER A 97 4.27 3.66 -8.71
C SER A 97 4.07 2.16 -8.84
N PHE A 98 3.61 1.49 -7.78
CA PHE A 98 3.27 0.07 -7.81
C PHE A 98 2.08 -0.22 -8.72
N LEU A 99 0.98 0.53 -8.57
CA LEU A 99 -0.21 0.39 -9.40
C LEU A 99 0.10 0.67 -10.88
N LEU A 100 0.86 1.73 -11.16
CA LEU A 100 1.31 2.08 -12.50
C LEU A 100 2.25 1.00 -13.07
N GLY A 101 3.13 0.44 -12.24
CA GLY A 101 4.01 -0.66 -12.61
C GLY A 101 3.24 -1.91 -13.01
N ILE A 102 2.20 -2.28 -12.25
CA ILE A 102 1.31 -3.39 -12.62
C ILE A 102 0.64 -3.10 -13.97
N ALA A 103 -0.01 -1.94 -14.11
CA ALA A 103 -0.71 -1.59 -15.34
C ALA A 103 0.19 -1.61 -16.59
N ARG A 104 1.45 -1.21 -16.43
CA ARG A 104 2.42 -1.11 -17.54
C ARG A 104 3.11 -2.43 -17.85
N TYR A 105 3.55 -3.17 -16.84
CA TYR A 105 4.41 -4.35 -17.03
C TYR A 105 3.67 -5.67 -16.89
N ARG A 106 2.50 -5.67 -16.25
CA ARG A 106 1.65 -6.84 -16.01
C ARG A 106 0.16 -6.49 -16.16
N PRO A 107 -0.29 -6.06 -17.35
CA PRO A 107 -1.68 -5.69 -17.60
C PRO A 107 -2.66 -6.86 -17.45
N ASP A 108 -2.14 -8.09 -17.41
CA ASP A 108 -2.89 -9.32 -17.13
C ASP A 108 -3.35 -9.43 -15.66
N ILE A 109 -2.73 -8.68 -14.75
CA ILE A 109 -3.02 -8.70 -13.32
C ILE A 109 -4.16 -7.74 -12.99
N THR A 110 -5.18 -8.26 -12.31
CA THR A 110 -6.35 -7.50 -11.89
C THR A 110 -6.14 -6.88 -10.51
N VAL A 111 -6.43 -5.58 -10.40
CA VAL A 111 -6.30 -4.83 -9.13
C VAL A 111 -7.69 -4.49 -8.58
N ASN A 112 -7.88 -4.65 -7.27
CA ASN A 112 -9.11 -4.22 -6.60
C ASN A 112 -9.32 -2.69 -6.76
N PRO A 113 -10.42 -2.22 -7.40
CA PRO A 113 -10.70 -0.80 -7.60
C PRO A 113 -10.77 0.01 -6.29
N ALA A 114 -11.13 -0.62 -5.17
CA ALA A 114 -11.18 0.03 -3.87
C ALA A 114 -9.82 0.62 -3.45
N ILE A 115 -8.71 0.05 -3.93
CA ILE A 115 -7.37 0.56 -3.66
C ILE A 115 -7.21 2.00 -4.16
N PHE A 116 -7.68 2.27 -5.38
CA PHE A 116 -7.59 3.59 -6.02
C PHE A 116 -8.39 4.63 -5.22
N VAL A 117 -9.63 4.27 -4.85
CA VAL A 117 -10.52 5.12 -4.06
C VAL A 117 -9.91 5.44 -2.68
N ASN A 118 -9.45 4.41 -1.96
CA ASN A 118 -8.91 4.55 -0.61
C ASN A 118 -7.64 5.41 -0.57
N HIS A 119 -6.86 5.40 -1.66
CA HIS A 119 -5.58 6.11 -1.74
C HIS A 119 -5.66 7.44 -2.50
N ASN A 120 -6.85 7.88 -2.93
CA ASN A 120 -7.08 9.08 -3.75
C ASN A 120 -6.22 9.08 -5.03
N ILE A 121 -6.17 7.93 -5.72
CA ILE A 121 -5.46 7.77 -6.99
C ILE A 121 -6.51 7.61 -8.09
N ASP A 122 -6.41 8.40 -9.15
CA ASP A 122 -7.25 8.26 -10.33
C ASP A 122 -6.95 6.92 -11.04
N MET A 123 -7.99 6.15 -11.33
CA MET A 123 -7.84 4.79 -11.88
C MET A 123 -7.37 4.79 -13.34
N GLU A 124 -7.68 5.84 -14.10
CA GLU A 124 -7.35 5.93 -15.52
C GLU A 124 -5.92 6.47 -15.72
N ASN A 125 -5.58 7.54 -15.01
CA ASN A 125 -4.34 8.29 -15.22
C ASN A 125 -3.28 8.01 -14.15
N TYR A 126 -3.61 7.28 -13.08
CA TYR A 126 -2.71 7.00 -11.96
C TYR A 126 -2.17 8.29 -11.32
N ILE A 127 -2.97 9.36 -11.31
CA ILE A 127 -2.62 10.67 -10.73
C ILE A 127 -3.17 10.72 -9.29
N ILE A 128 -2.35 11.17 -8.35
CA ILE A 128 -2.79 11.38 -6.96
C ILE A 128 -3.56 12.69 -6.86
N ASP A 129 -4.79 12.63 -6.35
CA ASP A 129 -5.56 13.82 -6.00
C ASP A 129 -5.10 14.39 -4.65
N TYR A 130 -4.06 15.22 -4.73
CA TYR A 130 -3.50 15.94 -3.59
C TYR A 130 -4.48 16.91 -2.94
N ARG A 131 -5.43 17.46 -3.71
CA ARG A 131 -6.42 18.41 -3.22
C ARG A 131 -7.41 17.70 -2.30
N LYS A 132 -8.00 16.60 -2.78
CA LYS A 132 -8.92 15.78 -1.99
C LYS A 132 -8.25 15.27 -0.71
N ARG A 133 -7.00 14.81 -0.80
CA ARG A 133 -6.21 14.40 0.36
C ARG A 133 -6.06 15.54 1.39
N ARG A 134 -5.72 16.76 0.96
CA ARG A 134 -5.55 17.91 1.86
C ARG A 134 -6.87 18.29 2.53
N ILE A 135 -7.98 18.29 1.78
CA ILE A 135 -9.32 18.57 2.33
C ILE A 135 -9.67 17.56 3.43
N THR A 136 -9.49 16.26 3.17
CA THR A 136 -9.75 15.21 4.17
C THR A 136 -8.90 15.38 5.42
N GLN A 137 -7.63 15.73 5.28
CA GLN A 137 -6.74 15.99 6.42
C GLN A 137 -7.20 17.20 7.25
N VAL A 138 -7.59 18.30 6.60
CA VAL A 138 -8.08 19.51 7.29
C VAL A 138 -9.39 19.24 8.02
N LEU A 139 -10.34 18.55 7.36
CA LEU A 139 -11.61 18.16 7.99
C LEU A 139 -11.38 17.25 9.20
N GLY A 140 -10.53 16.22 9.04
CA GLY A 140 -10.20 15.31 10.13
C GLY A 140 -9.54 16.03 11.31
N PHE A 141 -8.60 16.95 11.04
CA PHE A 141 -8.00 17.78 12.09
C PHE A 141 -9.03 18.66 12.79
N GLY A 142 -9.92 19.30 12.03
CA GLY A 142 -11.01 20.12 12.57
C GLY A 142 -11.92 19.34 13.51
N VAL A 143 -12.31 18.12 13.12
CA VAL A 143 -13.12 17.22 13.96
C VAL A 143 -12.38 16.84 15.25
N CYS A 144 -11.08 16.50 15.18
CA CYS A 144 -10.29 16.20 16.36
C CYS A 144 -10.23 17.38 17.34
N VAL A 145 -9.98 18.60 16.85
CA VAL A 145 -9.94 19.81 17.67
C VAL A 145 -11.30 20.07 18.33
N PHE A 146 -12.39 19.86 17.59
CA PHE A 146 -13.75 20.03 18.12
C PHE A 146 -14.05 19.04 19.26
N ILE A 147 -13.69 17.77 19.11
CA ILE A 147 -13.87 16.75 20.17
C ILE A 147 -13.03 17.08 21.40
N LEU A 148 -11.79 17.55 21.22
CA LEU A 148 -10.92 17.97 22.31
C LEU A 148 -11.49 19.20 23.05
N ALA A 149 -12.05 20.18 22.33
CA ALA A 149 -12.68 21.34 22.93
C ALA A 149 -13.94 20.96 23.74
N LEU A 150 -14.79 20.08 23.18
CA LEU A 150 -15.97 19.57 23.88
C LEU A 150 -15.60 18.80 25.15
N SER A 151 -14.63 17.88 25.07
CA SER A 151 -14.18 17.12 26.24
C SER A 151 -13.57 18.02 27.31
N TYR A 152 -12.78 19.03 26.93
CA TYR A 152 -12.29 20.04 27.87
C TYR A 152 -13.44 20.78 28.56
N TYR A 153 -14.45 21.22 27.80
CA TYR A 153 -15.61 21.90 28.35
C TYR A 153 -16.34 21.03 29.38
N PHE A 154 -16.71 19.79 29.04
CA PHE A 154 -17.46 18.90 29.95
C PHE A 154 -16.68 18.41 31.17
N VAL A 155 -15.34 18.42 31.14
CA VAL A 155 -14.52 17.97 32.29
C VAL A 155 -14.27 19.10 33.28
N PHE A 156 -14.16 20.34 32.80
CA PHE A 156 -13.75 21.47 33.62
C PHE A 156 -14.86 22.50 33.90
N HIS A 157 -16.02 22.41 33.24
CA HIS A 157 -17.22 23.23 33.46
C HIS A 157 -18.46 22.34 33.57
#